data_AF-A0A1W1HBN4-F1
#
_entry.id   AF-A0A1W1HBN4-F1
#
_cell.length_a   1.000
_cell.length_b   1.000
_cell.length_c   1.000
_cell.angle_alpha   90.00
_cell.angle_beta   90.00
_cell.angle_gamma   90.00
#
_symmetry.space_group_name_H-M   'P 1'
#
loop_
_entity.id
_entity.type
_entity.pdbx_description
1 polymer ?
#
loop_
_entity_poly.entity_id
_entity_poly.type
_entity_poly.pdbx_seq_one_letter_code
_entity_poly.pdbx_strand_id
1 'polypeptide(L)'
;MPDNIFQNKSDQNPEIQILFENIKLKLPELEELLENSNSNHNYEYFLYRFYHGSYKVEYAIGMTKIIVKTLQNIYPEKSLNSLFLKIIHEGTEVVLDELRENWDKARPILEAFLHAKYFL
;
A
#
# COMPACT_ATOMS: atom_id res chain seq x y z
N MET A 1 -35.76 2.16 23.05
CA MET A 1 -34.89 1.14 22.43
C MET A 1 -34.23 1.82 21.24
N PRO A 2 -32.92 2.09 21.23
CA PRO A 2 -32.27 2.63 20.05
C PRO A 2 -32.27 1.54 18.97
N ASP A 3 -32.84 1.87 17.81
CA ASP A 3 -32.85 1.01 16.63
C ASP A 3 -31.42 0.63 16.25
N ASN A 4 -31.23 -0.67 15.98
CA ASN A 4 -29.97 -1.25 15.57
C ASN A 4 -29.54 -0.65 14.23
N ILE A 5 -28.66 0.35 14.27
CA ILE A 5 -28.12 1.10 13.11
C ILE A 5 -27.24 0.19 12.23
N PHE A 6 -26.91 -1.02 12.68
CA PHE A 6 -26.22 -2.06 11.91
C PHE A 6 -27.20 -3.06 11.28
N GLN A 7 -28.31 -2.60 10.70
CA GLN A 7 -28.98 -3.42 9.69
C GLN A 7 -28.03 -3.59 8.51
N ASN A 8 -27.34 -4.73 8.52
CA ASN A 8 -26.45 -5.21 7.49
C ASN A 8 -27.27 -5.48 6.22
N LYS A 9 -27.61 -4.43 5.47
CA LYS A 9 -28.11 -4.57 4.11
C LYS A 9 -26.95 -5.11 3.29
N SER A 10 -26.96 -6.39 3.01
CA SER A 10 -26.01 -6.99 2.08
C SER A 10 -26.12 -6.23 0.76
N ASP A 11 -25.00 -5.67 0.30
CA ASP A 11 -24.95 -5.07 -1.03
C ASP A 11 -25.26 -6.18 -2.05
N GLN A 12 -26.33 -5.99 -2.82
CA GLN A 12 -26.78 -6.96 -3.81
C GLN A 12 -25.97 -6.89 -5.10
N ASN A 13 -25.04 -5.94 -5.22
CA ASN A 13 -24.15 -5.84 -6.36
C ASN A 13 -23.21 -7.07 -6.41
N PRO A 14 -23.28 -7.91 -7.46
CA PRO A 14 -22.44 -9.11 -7.58
C PRO A 14 -20.94 -8.81 -7.54
N GLU A 15 -20.50 -7.67 -8.08
CA GLU A 15 -19.08 -7.27 -8.03
C GLU A 15 -18.62 -7.03 -6.59
N ILE A 16 -19.47 -6.41 -5.77
CA ILE A 16 -19.16 -6.10 -4.37
C ILE A 16 -19.13 -7.38 -3.53
N GLN A 17 -20.02 -8.33 -3.83
CA GLN A 17 -20.01 -9.64 -3.17
C GLN A 17 -18.73 -10.42 -3.50
N ILE A 18 -18.32 -10.48 -4.76
CA ILE A 18 -17.06 -11.13 -5.17
C ILE A 18 -15.86 -10.46 -4.50
N LEU A 19 -15.80 -9.12 -4.52
CA LEU A 19 -14.75 -8.36 -3.86
C LEU A 19 -14.67 -8.70 -2.36
N PHE A 20 -15.81 -8.71 -1.68
CA PHE A 20 -15.88 -8.98 -0.24
C PHE A 20 -15.44 -10.41 0.11
N GLU A 21 -15.86 -11.41 -0.67
CA GLU A 21 -15.41 -12.79 -0.47
C GLU A 21 -13.91 -12.93 -0.74
N ASN A 22 -13.37 -12.28 -1.76
CA ASN A 22 -11.94 -12.27 -2.03
C ASN A 22 -11.13 -11.61 -0.89
N ILE A 23 -11.64 -10.53 -0.31
CA ILE A 23 -11.02 -9.88 0.87
C ILE A 23 -10.98 -10.86 2.04
N LYS A 24 -12.09 -11.53 2.37
CA LYS A 24 -12.12 -12.52 3.46
C LYS A 24 -11.16 -13.67 3.24
N LEU A 25 -11.11 -14.20 2.01
CA LEU A 25 -10.22 -15.30 1.65
C LEU A 25 -8.75 -14.92 1.82
N LYS A 26 -8.40 -13.66 1.56
CA LYS A 26 -7.05 -13.13 1.67
C LYS A 26 -6.74 -12.46 3.01
N LEU A 27 -7.71 -12.37 3.91
CA LEU A 27 -7.55 -11.62 5.17
C LEU A 27 -6.31 -12.04 5.97
N PRO A 28 -5.96 -13.34 6.13
CA PRO A 28 -4.74 -13.72 6.84
C PRO A 28 -3.45 -13.19 6.17
N GLU A 29 -3.39 -13.21 4.83
CA GLU A 29 -2.25 -12.66 4.07
C GLU A 29 -2.16 -11.14 4.23
N LEU A 30 -3.31 -10.46 4.23
CA LEU A 30 -3.38 -9.00 4.41
C LEU A 30 -2.95 -8.59 5.81
N GLU A 31 -3.37 -9.33 6.85
CA GLU A 31 -2.99 -9.09 8.24
C GLU A 31 -1.48 -9.30 8.46
N GLU A 32 -0.92 -10.39 7.93
CA GLU A 32 0.53 -10.65 8.00
C GLU A 32 1.32 -9.55 7.28
N LEU A 33 0.86 -9.15 6.08
CA LEU A 33 1.51 -8.09 5.33
C LEU A 33 1.41 -6.74 6.04
N LEU A 34 0.27 -6.45 6.67
CA LEU A 34 0.06 -5.23 7.45
C LEU A 34 1.00 -5.21 8.66
N GLU A 35 1.10 -6.30 9.42
CA GLU A 35 2.03 -6.43 10.54
C GLU A 35 3.48 -6.24 10.10
N ASN A 36 3.89 -6.92 9.02
CA ASN A 36 5.22 -6.78 8.45
C ASN A 36 5.51 -5.33 8.02
N SER A 37 4.56 -4.68 7.34
CA SER A 37 4.71 -3.29 6.89
C SER A 37 4.80 -2.28 8.05
N ASN A 38 4.18 -2.58 9.19
CA ASN A 38 4.24 -1.78 10.41
C ASN A 38 5.49 -2.02 11.24
N SER A 39 6.23 -3.11 10.98
CA SER A 39 7.42 -3.42 11.77
C SER A 39 8.45 -2.29 11.73
N ASN A 40 9.23 -2.16 12.81
CA ASN A 40 10.27 -1.14 12.90
C ASN A 40 11.33 -1.26 11.81
N HIS A 41 11.48 -2.45 11.21
CA HIS A 41 12.40 -2.70 10.09
C HIS A 41 11.88 -2.19 8.74
N ASN A 42 10.58 -1.84 8.65
CA ASN A 42 9.97 -1.27 7.46
C ASN A 42 9.52 0.17 7.74
N TYR A 43 8.45 0.39 8.52
CA TYR A 43 7.85 1.71 8.68
C TYR A 43 8.84 2.75 9.24
N GLU A 44 9.24 2.59 10.50
CA GLU A 44 10.16 3.53 11.15
C GLU A 44 11.52 3.57 10.45
N TYR A 45 12.00 2.42 9.97
CA TYR A 45 13.26 2.31 9.23
C TYR A 45 13.27 3.19 7.98
N PHE A 46 12.22 3.14 7.14
CA PHE A 46 12.19 3.93 5.91
C PHE A 46 12.13 5.43 6.19
N LEU A 47 11.31 5.86 7.15
CA LEU A 47 11.26 7.27 7.57
C LEU A 47 12.61 7.73 8.11
N TYR A 48 13.23 6.93 8.98
CA TYR A 48 14.56 7.19 9.52
C TYR A 48 15.61 7.33 8.40
N ARG A 49 15.64 6.40 7.44
CA ARG A 49 16.60 6.46 6.31
C ARG A 49 16.39 7.69 5.43
N PHE A 50 15.14 8.11 5.23
CA PHE A 50 14.82 9.33 4.51
C PHE A 50 15.45 10.57 5.17
N TYR A 51 15.21 10.77 6.46
CA TYR A 51 15.74 11.94 7.18
C TYR A 51 17.27 11.90 7.38
N HIS A 52 17.87 10.73 7.31
CA HIS A 52 19.32 10.55 7.39
C HIS A 52 20.03 10.53 6.03
N GLY A 53 19.35 10.83 4.91
CA GLY A 53 20.01 10.90 3.60
C GLY A 53 20.52 9.54 3.09
N SER A 54 19.92 8.43 3.54
CA SER A 54 20.45 7.09 3.29
C SER A 54 19.71 6.38 2.17
N TYR A 55 20.43 5.96 1.13
CA TYR A 55 19.90 5.23 -0.03
C TYR A 55 19.09 3.98 0.29
N LYS A 56 19.25 3.41 1.51
CA LYS A 56 18.43 2.30 1.99
C LYS A 56 16.93 2.63 2.08
N VAL A 57 16.54 3.90 1.92
CA VAL A 57 15.13 4.30 1.70
C VAL A 57 14.53 3.60 0.46
N GLU A 58 15.34 3.23 -0.53
CA GLU A 58 14.90 2.49 -1.72
C GLU A 58 14.24 1.15 -1.39
N TYR A 59 14.54 0.55 -0.22
CA TYR A 59 13.91 -0.70 0.21
C TYR A 59 12.39 -0.56 0.39
N ALA A 60 11.90 0.65 0.60
CA ALA A 60 10.46 0.94 0.62
C ALA A 60 9.79 0.65 -0.74
N ILE A 61 10.52 0.75 -1.86
CA ILE A 61 10.00 0.41 -3.20
C ILE A 61 9.57 -1.06 -3.24
N GLY A 62 10.40 -1.95 -2.70
CA GLY A 62 10.11 -3.39 -2.67
C GLY A 62 8.84 -3.68 -1.88
N MET A 63 8.73 -3.13 -0.67
CA MET A 63 7.54 -3.29 0.17
C MET A 63 6.28 -2.70 -0.50
N THR A 64 6.40 -1.52 -1.10
CA THR A 64 5.32 -0.87 -1.86
C THR A 64 4.82 -1.77 -2.98
N LYS A 65 5.72 -2.34 -3.81
CA LYS A 65 5.36 -3.23 -4.91
C LYS A 65 4.64 -4.49 -4.42
N ILE A 66 5.07 -5.06 -3.29
CA ILE A 66 4.41 -6.24 -2.68
C ILE A 66 2.98 -5.87 -2.27
N ILE A 67 2.80 -4.79 -1.51
CA ILE A 67 1.47 -4.34 -1.05
C ILE A 67 0.53 -4.08 -2.23
N VAL A 68 0.97 -3.29 -3.21
CA VAL A 68 0.14 -2.93 -4.36
C VAL A 68 -0.23 -4.17 -5.18
N LYS A 69 0.70 -5.11 -5.35
CA LYS A 69 0.41 -6.38 -6.02
C LYS A 69 -0.63 -7.21 -5.26
N THR A 70 -0.50 -7.31 -3.93
CA THR A 70 -1.47 -8.04 -3.10
C THR A 70 -2.86 -7.39 -3.19
N LEU A 71 -2.95 -6.07 -3.07
CA LEU A 71 -4.21 -5.31 -3.23
C LEU A 71 -4.84 -5.52 -4.61
N GLN A 72 -4.07 -5.41 -5.70
CA GLN A 72 -4.58 -5.63 -7.06
C GLN A 72 -5.07 -7.08 -7.25
N ASN A 73 -4.44 -8.05 -6.58
CA ASN A 73 -4.85 -9.45 -6.65
C ASN A 73 -6.13 -9.74 -5.87
N ILE A 74 -6.65 -8.83 -5.03
CA ILE A 74 -7.95 -9.02 -4.36
C ILE A 74 -9.05 -9.00 -5.42
N TYR A 75 -8.97 -8.12 -6.41
CA TYR A 75 -9.94 -8.08 -7.50
C TYR A 75 -9.25 -7.76 -8.84
N PRO A 76 -8.66 -8.78 -9.50
CA PRO A 76 -7.81 -8.60 -10.68
C PRO A 76 -8.51 -7.97 -11.88
N GLU A 77 -9.84 -8.11 -11.98
CA GLU A 77 -10.64 -7.62 -13.10
C GLU A 77 -10.80 -6.09 -13.10
N LYS A 78 -10.49 -5.43 -11.98
CA LYS A 78 -10.63 -3.98 -11.82
C LYS A 78 -9.30 -3.37 -11.42
N SER A 79 -8.84 -2.40 -12.21
CA SER A 79 -7.66 -1.63 -11.85
C SER A 79 -7.89 -0.86 -10.55
N LEU A 80 -6.83 -0.76 -9.74
CA LEU A 80 -6.79 0.18 -8.62
C LEU A 80 -6.99 1.62 -9.12
N ASN A 81 -7.32 2.52 -8.18
CA ASN A 81 -7.58 3.92 -8.49
C ASN A 81 -6.41 4.56 -9.26
N SER A 82 -6.72 5.33 -10.31
CA SER A 82 -5.70 5.91 -11.21
C SER A 82 -4.77 6.92 -10.53
N LEU A 83 -5.28 7.73 -9.59
CA LEU A 83 -4.45 8.65 -8.81
C LEU A 83 -3.53 7.88 -7.87
N PHE A 84 -4.04 6.82 -7.24
CA PHE A 84 -3.21 5.93 -6.43
C PHE A 84 -2.09 5.32 -7.27
N LEU A 85 -2.40 4.74 -8.43
CA LEU A 85 -1.39 4.16 -9.34
C LEU A 85 -0.35 5.18 -9.82
N LYS A 86 -0.74 6.45 -10.01
CA LYS A 86 0.21 7.52 -10.33
C LYS A 86 1.21 7.74 -9.19
N ILE A 87 0.74 7.84 -7.95
CA ILE A 87 1.62 8.00 -6.77
C ILE A 87 2.57 6.80 -6.65
N ILE A 88 2.06 5.57 -6.83
CA ILE A 88 2.89 4.36 -6.79
C ILE A 88 3.96 4.42 -7.87
N HIS A 89 3.60 4.73 -9.11
CA HIS A 89 4.54 4.81 -10.22
C HIS A 89 5.66 5.83 -9.96
N GLU A 90 5.30 7.05 -9.51
CA GLU A 90 6.26 8.10 -9.18
C GLU A 90 7.23 7.68 -8.06
N GLY A 91 6.78 6.88 -7.09
CA GLY A 91 7.62 6.39 -6.00
C GLY A 91 8.40 5.11 -6.30
N THR A 92 7.97 4.29 -7.25
CA THR A 92 8.60 2.97 -7.49
C THR A 92 9.55 2.89 -8.68
N GLU A 93 9.58 3.94 -9.51
CA GLU A 93 10.47 4.04 -10.68
C GLU A 93 11.67 4.97 -10.45
N VAL A 94 11.85 5.46 -9.22
CA VAL A 94 13.02 6.26 -8.85
C VAL A 94 14.29 5.40 -8.95
N VAL A 95 15.29 5.89 -9.69
CA VAL A 95 16.58 5.22 -9.85
C VAL A 95 17.57 5.73 -8.80
N LEU A 96 18.44 4.84 -8.31
CA LEU A 96 19.42 5.13 -7.26
C LEU A 96 20.32 6.33 -7.59
N ASP A 97 20.73 6.49 -8.84
CA ASP A 97 21.60 7.60 -9.26
C ASP A 97 20.88 8.96 -9.14
N GLU A 98 19.57 9.01 -9.37
CA GLU A 98 18.79 10.24 -9.16
C GLU A 98 18.79 10.67 -7.69
N LEU A 99 18.79 9.71 -6.75
CA LEU A 99 18.88 10.00 -5.32
C LEU A 99 20.24 10.61 -4.95
N ARG A 100 21.31 10.25 -5.67
CA ARG A 100 22.67 10.79 -5.44
C ARG A 100 22.77 12.25 -5.85
N GLU A 101 22.08 12.60 -6.94
CA GLU A 101 22.09 13.94 -7.51
C GLU A 101 21.11 14.87 -6.80
N ASN A 102 19.94 14.35 -6.40
CA ASN A 102 18.89 15.14 -5.75
C ASN A 102 18.11 14.30 -4.73
N TRP A 103 18.36 14.54 -3.45
CA TRP A 103 17.69 13.82 -2.37
C TRP A 103 16.16 14.02 -2.33
N ASP A 104 15.63 15.11 -2.89
CA ASP A 104 14.17 15.33 -2.93
C ASP A 104 13.44 14.24 -3.73
N LYS A 105 14.16 13.52 -4.60
CA LYS A 105 13.67 12.33 -5.32
C LYS A 105 13.38 11.14 -4.42
N ALA A 106 13.82 11.15 -3.16
CA ALA A 106 13.43 10.15 -2.17
C ALA A 106 12.01 10.37 -1.61
N ARG A 107 11.41 11.58 -1.77
CA ARG A 107 10.09 11.89 -1.23
C ARG A 107 8.98 11.02 -1.85
N PRO A 108 8.89 10.86 -3.19
CA PRO A 108 7.89 9.99 -3.81
C PRO A 108 7.99 8.53 -3.35
N ILE A 109 9.20 8.02 -3.05
CA ILE A 109 9.40 6.66 -2.54
C ILE A 109 8.62 6.46 -1.23
N LEU A 110 8.75 7.40 -0.28
CA LEU A 110 8.03 7.33 0.98
C LEU A 110 6.53 7.55 0.80
N GLU A 111 6.14 8.52 -0.03
CA GLU A 111 4.73 8.79 -0.31
C GLU A 111 4.01 7.55 -0.84
N ALA A 112 4.60 6.88 -1.82
CA ALA A 112 4.07 5.63 -2.37
C ALA A 112 3.93 4.54 -1.31
N PHE A 113 4.95 4.33 -0.48
CA PHE A 113 4.89 3.37 0.62
C PHE A 113 3.78 3.69 1.63
N LEU A 114 3.68 4.94 2.07
CA LEU A 114 2.68 5.37 3.05
C LEU A 114 1.26 5.22 2.52
N HIS A 115 1.03 5.57 1.25
CA HIS A 115 -0.26 5.38 0.60
C HIS A 115 -0.59 3.90 0.42
N ALA A 116 0.35 3.07 -0.05
CA ALA A 116 0.12 1.63 -0.18
C ALA A 116 -0.23 1.00 1.17
N LYS A 117 0.52 1.34 2.21
CA LYS A 117 0.29 0.88 3.59
C LYS A 117 -1.04 1.37 4.17
N TYR A 118 -1.51 2.56 3.82
CA TYR A 118 -2.79 3.09 4.31
C TYR A 118 -3.99 2.31 3.76
N PHE A 119 -3.90 1.83 2.52
CA PHE A 119 -4.98 1.06 1.88
C PHE A 119 -4.93 -0.44 2.18
N LEU A 120 -3.80 -0.93 2.68
CA LEU A 120 -3.66 -2.28 3.23
C LEU A 120 -4.31 -2.36 4.61
#